data_AF-A1ZZX4-F1
#
_entry.id   AF-A1ZZX4-F1
#
_cell.length_a   1.000
_cell.length_b   1.000
_cell.length_c   1.000
_cell.angle_alpha   90.00
_cell.angle_beta   90.00
_cell.angle_gamma   90.00
#
_symmetry.space_group_name_H-M   'P 1'
#
loop_
_entity.id
_entity.type
_entity.pdbx_description
1 polymer ?
#
loop_
_entity_poly.entity_id
_entity_poly.type
_entity_poly.pdbx_seq_one_letter_code
_entity_poly.pdbx_strand_id
1 'polypeptide(L)'
;MSLNAYTPIHEWTDSVIRLYEIKEALEKNEVEQAKTLVEAEIYAKGKFAAVQQRVQTLYPEFVTAIAEVLAQGKITKLMWQIGYCIKLGMAPIETAKILNTNNRSVSTLACKLRRLELLEAVKKA
;
A
#
# COMPACT_ATOMS: atom_id res chain seq x y z
N MET A 1 28.65 -7.87 -25.52
CA MET A 1 27.80 -6.92 -24.79
C MET A 1 26.37 -7.46 -24.87
N SER A 2 25.86 -8.04 -23.79
CA SER A 2 24.52 -8.63 -23.75
C SER A 2 23.50 -7.53 -23.49
N LEU A 3 22.61 -7.29 -24.45
CA LEU A 3 21.42 -6.47 -24.25
C LEU A 3 20.47 -7.27 -23.38
N ASN A 4 20.36 -6.86 -22.12
CA ASN A 4 19.43 -7.41 -21.15
C ASN A 4 18.01 -7.06 -21.62
N ALA A 5 17.41 -7.97 -22.37
CA ALA A 5 16.01 -7.88 -22.79
C ALA A 5 15.16 -7.95 -21.51
N TYR A 6 14.62 -6.80 -21.10
CA TYR A 6 13.53 -6.73 -20.14
C TYR A 6 12.42 -7.69 -20.60
N THR A 7 12.02 -8.63 -19.74
CA THR A 7 10.99 -9.65 -20.03
C THR A 7 9.69 -9.37 -19.27
N PRO A 8 8.85 -8.40 -19.72
CA PRO A 8 7.49 -8.25 -19.22
C PRO A 8 6.69 -9.55 -19.31
N ILE A 9 6.91 -10.38 -20.34
CA ILE A 9 6.10 -11.60 -20.59
C ILE A 9 6.20 -12.62 -19.45
N HIS A 10 7.37 -12.77 -18.83
CA HIS A 10 7.57 -13.77 -17.76
C HIS A 10 6.79 -13.39 -16.49
N GLU A 11 6.82 -12.11 -16.10
CA GLU A 11 6.17 -11.62 -14.88
C GLU A 11 4.63 -11.71 -14.92
N TRP A 12 4.05 -11.61 -16.12
CA TRP A 12 2.61 -11.76 -16.33
C TRP A 12 2.18 -13.22 -16.29
N THR A 13 3.03 -14.11 -16.84
CA THR A 13 2.81 -15.56 -16.80
C THR A 13 2.82 -16.06 -15.35
N ASP A 14 3.76 -15.58 -14.54
CA ASP A 14 3.89 -15.96 -13.14
C ASP A 14 2.70 -15.53 -12.26
N SER A 15 2.14 -14.33 -12.49
CA SER A 15 0.95 -13.89 -11.73
C SER A 15 -0.31 -14.63 -12.15
N VAL A 16 -0.46 -15.00 -13.43
CA VAL A 16 -1.60 -15.82 -13.88
C VAL A 16 -1.54 -17.22 -13.25
N ILE A 17 -0.37 -17.84 -13.21
CA ILE A 17 -0.17 -19.15 -12.56
C ILE A 17 -0.57 -19.09 -11.08
N ARG A 18 -0.09 -18.07 -10.34
CA ARG A 18 -0.42 -17.93 -8.91
C ARG A 18 -1.90 -17.61 -8.65
N LEU A 19 -2.58 -16.89 -9.54
CA LEU A 19 -4.02 -16.69 -9.45
C LEU A 19 -4.81 -17.99 -9.65
N TYR A 20 -4.34 -18.89 -10.51
CA TYR A 20 -4.93 -20.23 -10.65
C TYR A 20 -4.75 -21.06 -9.37
N GLU A 21 -3.57 -21.03 -8.74
CA GLU A 21 -3.32 -21.73 -7.47
C GLU A 21 -4.25 -21.23 -6.35
N ILE A 22 -4.47 -19.91 -6.27
CA ILE A 22 -5.43 -19.32 -5.31
C ILE A 22 -6.85 -19.80 -5.61
N LYS A 23 -7.26 -19.81 -6.89
CA LYS A 23 -8.58 -20.28 -7.31
C LYS A 23 -8.79 -21.75 -6.93
N GLU A 24 -7.82 -22.62 -7.20
CA GLU A 24 -7.91 -24.04 -6.85
C GLU A 24 -8.06 -24.27 -5.34
N ALA A 25 -7.29 -23.55 -4.53
CA ALA A 25 -7.40 -23.66 -3.07
C ALA A 25 -8.79 -23.22 -2.56
N LEU A 26 -9.38 -22.18 -3.16
CA LEU A 26 -10.75 -21.76 -2.85
C LEU A 26 -11.79 -22.80 -3.29
N GLU A 27 -11.64 -23.40 -4.48
CA GLU A 27 -12.54 -24.45 -4.99
C GLU A 27 -12.48 -25.73 -4.13
N LYS A 28 -11.34 -26.00 -3.48
CA LYS A 28 -11.16 -27.12 -2.53
C LYS A 28 -11.60 -26.81 -1.09
N ASN A 29 -12.17 -25.63 -0.81
CA ASN A 29 -12.45 -25.12 0.54
C ASN A 29 -11.22 -25.02 1.45
N GLU A 30 -10.01 -24.92 0.90
CA GLU A 30 -8.75 -24.76 1.62
C GLU A 30 -8.48 -23.26 1.91
N VAL A 31 -9.37 -22.64 2.68
CA VAL A 31 -9.42 -21.18 2.89
C VAL A 31 -8.11 -20.61 3.46
N GLU A 32 -7.46 -21.29 4.41
CA GLU A 32 -6.20 -20.82 5.01
C GLU A 32 -5.01 -20.90 4.05
N GLN A 33 -5.01 -21.89 3.15
CA GLN A 33 -3.99 -22.01 2.10
C GLN A 33 -4.19 -20.93 1.04
N ALA A 34 -5.43 -20.70 0.59
CA ALA A 34 -5.76 -19.61 -0.32
C ALA A 34 -5.36 -18.25 0.27
N LYS A 35 -5.63 -18.03 1.56
CA LYS A 35 -5.24 -16.80 2.27
C LYS A 35 -3.73 -16.62 2.29
N THR A 36 -2.97 -17.68 2.57
CA THR A 36 -1.50 -17.64 2.58
C THR A 36 -0.93 -17.31 1.19
N LEU A 37 -1.49 -17.91 0.13
CA LEU A 37 -1.08 -17.64 -1.26
C LEU A 37 -1.40 -16.20 -1.68
N VAL A 38 -2.57 -15.69 -1.32
CA VAL A 38 -2.96 -14.29 -1.53
C VAL A 38 -2.01 -13.35 -0.78
N GLU A 39 -1.71 -13.63 0.48
CA GLU A 39 -0.79 -12.83 1.28
C GLU A 39 0.62 -12.80 0.69
N ALA A 40 1.11 -13.92 0.16
CA ALA A 40 2.40 -14.03 -0.51
C ALA A 40 2.44 -13.20 -1.82
N GLU A 41 1.41 -13.27 -2.66
CA GLU A 41 1.33 -12.49 -3.91
C GLU A 41 1.27 -10.98 -3.61
N ILE A 42 0.46 -10.61 -2.61
CA ILE A 42 0.36 -9.23 -2.12
C ILE A 42 1.72 -8.76 -1.55
N TYR A 43 2.47 -9.62 -0.86
CA TYR A 43 3.80 -9.30 -0.34
C TYR A 43 4.84 -9.10 -1.46
N ALA A 44 4.73 -9.86 -2.55
CA ALA A 44 5.66 -9.81 -3.68
C ALA A 44 5.48 -8.58 -4.58
N LYS A 45 4.26 -8.09 -4.81
CA LYS A 45 3.96 -7.12 -5.90
C LYS A 45 3.42 -5.75 -5.49
N GLY A 46 3.54 -5.35 -4.22
CA GLY A 46 3.36 -3.94 -3.85
C GLY A 46 2.06 -3.65 -3.12
N LYS A 47 2.01 -4.05 -1.85
CA LYS A 47 1.00 -3.63 -0.87
C LYS A 47 0.67 -2.14 -0.94
N PHE A 48 1.68 -1.30 -1.14
CA PHE A 48 1.48 0.14 -1.27
C PHE A 48 0.86 0.57 -2.61
N ALA A 49 1.12 -0.11 -3.72
CA ALA A 49 0.52 0.23 -5.01
C ALA A 49 -1.01 0.05 -4.99
N ALA A 50 -1.49 -1.01 -4.34
CA ALA A 50 -2.92 -1.24 -4.13
C ALA A 50 -3.55 -0.14 -3.25
N VAL A 51 -2.86 0.27 -2.17
CA VAL A 51 -3.26 1.41 -1.34
C VAL A 51 -3.32 2.69 -2.18
N GLN A 52 -2.29 2.95 -2.98
CA GLN A 52 -2.18 4.14 -3.81
C GLN A 52 -3.34 4.26 -4.79
N GLN A 53 -3.61 3.21 -5.55
CA GLN A 53 -4.70 3.18 -6.52
C GLN A 53 -6.05 3.42 -5.83
N ARG A 54 -6.29 2.79 -4.68
CA ARG A 54 -7.56 2.93 -3.95
C ARG A 54 -7.77 4.34 -3.41
N VAL A 55 -6.72 4.99 -2.90
CA VAL A 55 -6.78 6.39 -2.45
C VAL A 55 -7.01 7.34 -3.62
N GLN A 56 -6.36 7.12 -4.76
CA GLN A 56 -6.58 7.92 -5.97
C GLN A 56 -8.03 7.87 -6.44
N THR A 57 -8.67 6.70 -6.35
CA THR A 57 -10.08 6.54 -6.73
C THR A 57 -11.04 7.16 -5.70
N LEU A 58 -10.80 6.96 -4.41
CA LEU A 58 -11.76 7.34 -3.36
C LEU A 58 -11.60 8.77 -2.83
N TYR A 59 -10.38 9.31 -2.89
CA TYR A 59 -10.04 10.59 -2.27
C TYR A 59 -9.18 11.47 -3.21
N PRO A 60 -9.68 11.83 -4.40
CA PRO A 60 -8.90 12.60 -5.37
C PRO A 60 -8.44 13.96 -4.84
N GLU A 61 -9.26 14.65 -4.05
CA GLU A 61 -8.90 15.94 -3.43
C GLU A 61 -7.72 15.82 -2.47
N PHE A 62 -7.70 14.76 -1.66
CA PHE A 62 -6.57 14.47 -0.77
C PHE A 62 -5.29 14.19 -1.58
N VAL A 63 -5.40 13.45 -2.68
CA VAL A 63 -4.25 13.17 -3.56
C VAL A 63 -3.64 14.45 -4.11
N THR A 64 -4.46 15.39 -4.57
CA THR A 64 -3.97 16.69 -5.03
C THR A 64 -3.28 17.46 -3.91
N ALA A 65 -3.95 17.62 -2.76
CA ALA A 65 -3.42 18.38 -1.63
C ALA A 65 -2.09 17.82 -1.11
N ILE A 66 -1.99 16.50 -0.94
CA ILE A 66 -0.76 15.89 -0.42
C ILE A 66 0.37 15.89 -1.47
N ALA A 67 0.05 15.84 -2.76
CA ALA A 67 1.04 15.96 -3.83
C ALA A 67 1.64 17.36 -3.90
N GLU A 68 0.82 18.41 -3.72
CA GLU A 68 1.31 19.80 -3.64
C GLU A 68 2.26 20.00 -2.45
N VAL A 69 1.89 19.50 -1.27
CA VAL A 69 2.73 19.60 -0.08
C VAL A 69 4.02 18.80 -0.23
N LEU A 70 3.99 17.65 -0.92
CA LEU A 70 5.18 16.87 -1.27
C LEU A 70 6.08 17.64 -2.25
N ALA A 71 5.51 18.26 -3.29
CA ALA A 71 6.26 19.06 -4.26
C ALA A 71 6.91 20.30 -3.62
N GLN A 72 6.28 20.88 -2.61
CA GLN A 72 6.84 21.96 -1.79
C GLN A 72 7.95 21.50 -0.82
N GLY A 73 8.24 20.19 -0.75
CA GLY A 73 9.26 19.63 0.14
C GLY A 73 8.89 19.65 1.63
N LYS A 74 7.64 19.97 1.98
CA LYS A 74 7.17 20.05 3.37
C LYS A 74 6.98 18.67 4.02
N ILE A 75 6.84 17.63 3.20
CA ILE A 75 6.74 16.23 3.65
C ILE A 75 7.69 15.36 2.85
N THR A 76 8.11 14.25 3.44
CA THR A 76 8.94 13.25 2.76
C THR A 76 8.09 12.22 2.01
N LYS A 77 8.72 11.43 1.13
CA LYS A 77 8.06 10.29 0.47
C LYS A 77 7.42 9.33 1.47
N LEU A 78 8.11 9.01 2.58
CA LEU A 78 7.56 8.13 3.60
C LEU A 78 6.32 8.72 4.29
N MET A 79 6.32 10.04 4.56
CA MET A 79 5.14 10.72 5.09
C MET A 79 3.99 10.68 4.08
N TRP A 80 4.25 10.90 2.81
CA TRP A 80 3.25 10.76 1.75
C TRP A 80 2.65 9.35 1.73
N GLN A 81 3.48 8.30 1.77
CA GLN A 81 3.01 6.90 1.83
C GLN A 81 2.18 6.61 3.09
N ILE A 82 2.60 7.11 4.25
CA ILE A 82 1.83 6.98 5.50
C ILE A 82 0.48 7.68 5.38
N GLY A 83 0.45 8.88 4.81
CA GLY A 83 -0.80 9.62 4.59
C GLY A 83 -1.82 8.81 3.81
N TYR A 84 -1.38 8.13 2.74
CA TYR A 84 -2.23 7.26 1.95
C TYR A 84 -2.80 6.08 2.75
N CYS A 85 -1.96 5.38 3.52
CA CYS A 85 -2.43 4.25 4.34
C CYS A 85 -3.44 4.72 5.40
N ILE A 86 -3.15 5.83 6.10
CA ILE A 86 -4.03 6.36 7.16
C ILE A 86 -5.34 6.90 6.58
N LYS A 87 -5.32 7.49 5.37
CA LYS A 87 -6.54 7.98 4.71
C LYS A 87 -7.52 6.85 4.38
N LEU A 88 -7.04 5.62 4.17
CA LEU A 88 -7.88 4.42 4.05
C LEU A 88 -8.36 3.87 5.41
N GLY A 89 -8.03 4.51 6.52
CA GLY A 89 -8.41 4.06 7.86
C GLY A 89 -7.53 2.95 8.43
N MET A 90 -6.36 2.69 7.83
CA MET A 90 -5.45 1.64 8.32
C MET A 90 -4.86 2.00 9.68
N ALA A 91 -4.69 1.01 10.55
CA ALA A 91 -4.04 1.21 11.83
C ALA A 91 -2.52 1.45 11.66
N PRO A 92 -1.86 2.13 12.61
CA PRO A 92 -0.41 2.33 12.56
C PRO A 92 0.41 1.03 12.46
N ILE A 93 -0.04 -0.05 13.10
CA ILE A 93 0.61 -1.35 13.05
C ILE A 93 0.50 -2.01 11.67
N GLU A 94 -0.63 -1.87 10.99
CA GLU A 94 -0.86 -2.40 9.64
C GLU A 94 -0.05 -1.60 8.62
N THR A 95 -0.08 -0.26 8.75
CA THR A 95 0.70 0.66 7.91
C THR A 95 2.20 0.37 8.02
N ALA A 96 2.69 0.09 9.23
CA ALA A 96 4.08 -0.27 9.48
C ALA A 96 4.50 -1.55 8.71
N LYS A 97 3.61 -2.56 8.65
CA LYS A 97 3.84 -3.78 7.87
C LYS A 97 3.84 -3.53 6.36
N ILE A 98 2.96 -2.65 5.86
CA ILE A 98 2.88 -2.31 4.43
C ILE A 98 4.12 -1.56 3.96
N LEU A 99 4.60 -0.62 4.77
CA LEU A 99 5.71 0.28 4.41
C LEU A 99 7.07 -0.17 4.91
N ASN A 100 7.16 -1.37 5.50
CA ASN A 100 8.36 -1.91 6.13
C ASN A 100 9.04 -0.88 7.07
N THR A 101 8.25 -0.30 7.98
CA THR A 101 8.70 0.66 8.98
C THR A 101 8.20 0.26 10.36
N ASN A 102 8.35 1.12 11.36
CA ASN A 102 7.87 0.85 12.71
C ASN A 102 6.64 1.69 13.09
N ASN A 103 5.82 1.16 14.00
CA ASN A 103 4.58 1.77 14.47
C ASN A 103 4.80 3.19 15.05
N ARG A 104 5.88 3.40 15.80
CA ARG A 104 6.21 4.70 16.39
C ARG A 104 6.42 5.77 15.31
N SER A 105 7.17 5.44 14.26
CA SER A 105 7.39 6.31 13.10
C SER A 105 6.08 6.64 12.41
N VAL A 106 5.23 5.65 12.15
CA VAL A 106 3.91 5.86 11.55
C VAL A 106 3.09 6.85 12.39
N SER A 107 2.98 6.63 13.69
CA SER A 107 2.21 7.48 14.59
C SER A 107 2.73 8.92 14.64
N THR A 108 4.06 9.09 14.71
CA THR A 108 4.71 10.40 14.75
C THR A 108 4.50 11.17 13.45
N LEU A 109 4.68 10.51 12.31
CA LEU A 109 4.53 11.13 11.00
C LEU A 109 3.07 11.41 10.66
N ALA A 110 2.14 10.54 11.06
CA ALA A 110 0.70 10.80 10.95
C ALA A 110 0.28 12.03 11.78
N CYS A 111 0.85 12.21 12.98
CA CYS A 111 0.61 13.41 13.78
C CYS A 111 1.08 14.69 13.06
N LYS A 112 2.24 14.64 12.39
CA LYS A 112 2.73 15.77 11.57
C LYS A 112 1.80 16.07 10.40
N LEU A 113 1.28 15.05 9.71
CA LEU A 113 0.32 15.24 8.61
C LEU A 113 -0.99 15.87 9.08
N ARG A 114 -1.48 15.52 10.28
CA ARG A 114 -2.66 16.18 10.88
C ARG A 114 -2.42 17.65 11.20
N ARG A 115 -1.21 18.00 11.66
CA ARG A 115 -0.83 19.41 11.90
C ARG A 115 -0.72 20.23 10.60
N LEU A 116 -0.51 19.56 9.47
CA LEU A 116 -0.56 20.15 8.14
C LEU A 116 -1.97 20.10 7.53
N GLU A 117 -2.98 19.70 8.32
CA GLU A 117 -4.39 19.61 7.89
C GLU A 117 -4.62 18.64 6.71
N LEU A 118 -3.65 17.76 6.44
CA LEU A 118 -3.74 16.74 5.39
C LEU A 118 -4.51 15.49 5.82
N LEU A 119 -4.57 15.24 7.13
CA LEU A 119 -5.30 14.13 7.73
C LEU A 119 -6.25 14.65 8.80
N GLU A 120 -7.37 13.95 8.99
CA GLU A 120 -8.35 14.29 10.01
C GLU A 120 -7.77 14.13 11.42
N ALA A 121 -8.26 14.97 12.33
CA ALA A 121 -7.99 14.84 13.75
C ALA A 121 -8.42 13.45 14.25
N VAL A 122 -7.66 12.90 15.20
CA VAL A 122 -8.02 11.64 15.84
C VAL A 122 -9.32 11.86 16.61
N LYS A 123 -10.42 11.24 16.16
CA LYS A 123 -11.62 11.14 16.98
C LYS A 123 -11.24 10.28 18.18
N LYS A 124 -11.25 10.86 19.38
CA LYS A 124 -11.20 10.07 20.61
C LYS A 124 -12.47 9.23 20.63
N ALA A 125 -12.29 7.90 20.68
CA ALA A 125 -13.37 6.99 21.05
C ALA A 125 -13.73 7.22 22.52
#